data_AF-A0A947BSR4-F1
#
_entry.id   AF-A0A947BSR4-F1
#
_cell.length_a   1.000
_cell.length_b   1.000
_cell.length_c   1.000
_cell.angle_alpha   90.00
_cell.angle_beta   90.00
_cell.angle_gamma   90.00
#
_symmetry.space_group_name_H-M   'P 1'
#
loop_
_entity.id
_entity.type
_entity.pdbx_description
1 polymer ?
#
loop_
_entity_poly.entity_id
_entity_poly.type
_entity_poly.pdbx_seq_one_letter_code
_entity_poly.pdbx_strand_id
1 'polypeptide(L)'
;ESAKAEKDTLKSMLNNTYQQIAHKTSETLHFANVYNSLDLIRNQTLASSQTLSNEQSRLRETSSLFQQSTMVLDQIKVGIQALDKIMQRSISSVVALEDATQRINQFTDMITEISNQTNLLALNAAIEAARAGEQGRGFAVVADEVRTLASKTADATNEIKEFVTKITENSAQTRTNFDEISGSMEMMNSSVSTVSGVIDEVVELANKMASVISLSTSNSFIETVKLDHVLYKMSIYRTIFGVEHKTAEDFANHKECRLGKWYFEGEGQRLSHLETFKSLDRPHMQVHEAGKNAVMANVAGDHDGSIAALSDMEEASNIVLDILDQLIPEFQSLMTENNRKVEAIDNAIADENIDLF
;
A
#
# COMPACT_ATOMS: atom_id res chain seq x y z
N GLU A 1 22.91 -55.36 71.13
CA GLU A 1 22.49 -53.94 71.08
C GLU A 1 23.22 -53.15 69.99
N SER A 2 24.55 -53.29 69.83
CA SER A 2 25.34 -52.63 68.77
C SER A 2 24.80 -52.79 67.33
N ALA A 3 24.47 -54.01 66.91
CA ALA A 3 23.96 -54.27 65.55
C ALA A 3 22.56 -53.69 65.27
N LYS A 4 21.77 -53.42 66.32
CA LYS A 4 20.44 -52.79 66.19
C LYS A 4 20.60 -51.28 66.01
N ALA A 5 21.48 -50.66 66.80
CA ALA A 5 21.83 -49.24 66.65
C ALA A 5 22.41 -48.95 65.26
N GLU A 6 23.34 -49.79 64.78
CA GLU A 6 23.94 -49.65 63.44
C GLU A 6 22.92 -49.80 62.31
N LYS A 7 21.98 -50.75 62.43
CA LYS A 7 20.86 -50.92 61.50
C LYS A 7 19.93 -49.70 61.47
N ASP A 8 19.65 -49.11 62.63
CA ASP A 8 18.77 -47.94 62.75
C ASP A 8 19.48 -46.68 62.20
N THR A 9 20.80 -46.54 62.40
CA THR A 9 21.62 -45.49 61.76
C THR A 9 21.63 -45.64 60.23
N LEU A 10 21.87 -46.84 59.70
CA LEU A 10 21.85 -47.10 58.26
C LEU A 10 20.48 -46.81 57.64
N LYS A 11 19.38 -47.16 58.32
CA LYS A 11 18.03 -46.80 57.87
C LYS A 11 17.81 -45.29 57.84
N SER A 12 18.28 -44.57 58.85
CA SER A 12 18.19 -43.10 58.89
C SER A 12 19.00 -42.45 57.77
N MET A 13 20.23 -42.92 57.54
CA MET A 13 21.08 -42.47 56.43
C MET A 13 20.41 -42.76 55.08
N LEU A 14 19.90 -43.98 54.88
CA LEU A 14 19.20 -44.36 53.66
C LEU A 14 17.97 -43.48 53.42
N ASN A 15 17.17 -43.20 54.44
CA ASN A 15 16.00 -42.33 54.33
C ASN A 15 16.39 -40.89 54.00
N ASN A 16 17.48 -40.37 54.57
CA ASN A 16 18.01 -39.04 54.25
C ASN A 16 18.50 -38.99 52.79
N THR A 17 19.25 -40.00 52.34
CA THR A 17 19.68 -40.10 50.93
C THR A 17 18.49 -40.20 49.97
N TYR A 18 17.45 -40.97 50.31
CA TYR A 18 16.22 -41.02 49.50
C TYR A 18 15.55 -39.64 49.41
N GLN A 19 15.44 -38.90 50.51
CA GLN A 19 14.88 -37.55 50.50
C GLN A 19 15.72 -36.58 49.67
N GLN A 20 17.06 -36.64 49.77
CA GLN A 20 17.97 -35.82 48.96
C GLN A 20 17.86 -36.14 47.46
N ILE A 21 17.80 -37.43 47.09
CA ILE A 21 17.61 -37.86 45.70
C ILE A 21 16.26 -37.38 45.17
N ALA A 22 15.18 -37.55 45.94
CA ALA A 22 13.84 -37.11 45.55
C ALA A 22 13.79 -35.59 45.34
N HIS A 23 14.42 -34.81 46.23
CA HIS A 23 14.55 -33.35 46.10
C HIS A 23 15.31 -32.97 44.82
N LYS A 24 16.51 -33.53 44.62
CA LYS A 24 17.35 -33.24 43.45
C LYS A 24 16.68 -33.64 42.13
N THR A 25 15.94 -34.75 42.14
CA THR A 25 15.13 -35.19 40.99
C THR A 25 14.02 -34.19 40.69
N SER A 26 13.33 -33.68 41.71
CA SER A 26 12.29 -32.66 41.56
C SER A 26 12.84 -31.35 40.99
N GLU A 27 14.00 -30.88 41.49
CA GLU A 27 14.66 -29.68 40.97
C GLU A 27 15.10 -29.85 39.51
N THR A 28 15.65 -31.01 39.17
CA THR A 28 16.07 -31.33 37.80
C THR A 28 14.86 -31.33 36.84
N LEU A 29 13.73 -31.89 37.28
CA LEU A 29 12.49 -31.89 36.49
C LEU A 29 11.94 -30.46 36.31
N HIS A 30 11.96 -29.65 37.37
CA HIS A 30 11.54 -28.25 37.29
C HIS A 30 12.43 -27.46 36.31
N PHE A 31 13.75 -27.64 36.39
CA PHE A 31 14.70 -27.01 35.48
C PHE A 31 14.49 -27.41 34.02
N ALA A 32 14.24 -28.70 33.76
CA ALA A 32 13.93 -29.20 32.42
C ALA A 32 12.62 -28.60 31.86
N ASN A 33 11.60 -28.43 32.71
CA ASN A 33 10.34 -27.81 32.31
C ASN A 33 10.52 -26.33 31.95
N VAL A 34 11.28 -25.57 32.75
CA VAL A 34 11.60 -24.15 32.45
C VAL A 34 12.35 -24.03 31.13
N TYR A 35 13.34 -24.90 30.89
CA TYR A 35 14.05 -24.95 29.60
C TYR A 35 13.10 -25.15 28.42
N ASN A 36 12.23 -26.16 28.49
CA ASN A 36 11.27 -26.46 27.42
C ASN A 36 10.27 -25.32 27.20
N SER A 37 9.81 -24.66 28.27
CA SER A 37 8.93 -23.49 28.15
C SER A 37 9.63 -22.31 27.48
N LEU A 38 10.89 -22.04 27.81
CA LEU A 38 11.67 -20.97 27.18
C LEU A 38 11.98 -21.28 25.72
N ASP A 39 12.29 -22.53 25.38
CA ASP A 39 12.51 -22.95 23.99
C ASP A 39 11.23 -22.80 23.15
N LEU A 40 10.07 -23.15 23.72
CA LEU A 40 8.78 -22.93 23.08
C LEU A 40 8.52 -21.43 22.83
N ILE A 41 8.73 -20.57 23.83
CA ILE A 41 8.58 -19.11 23.68
C ILE A 41 9.52 -18.60 22.59
N ARG A 42 10.78 -19.03 22.60
CA ARG A 42 11.78 -18.65 21.60
C ARG A 42 11.36 -19.04 20.18
N ASN A 43 10.84 -20.25 20.00
CA ASN A 43 10.33 -20.72 18.70
C ASN A 43 9.06 -19.95 18.27
N GLN A 44 8.20 -19.57 19.21
CA GLN A 44 7.04 -18.73 18.94
C GLN A 44 7.45 -17.31 18.52
N THR A 45 8.41 -16.69 19.21
CA THR A 45 8.95 -15.37 18.82
C THR A 45 9.55 -15.39 17.42
N LEU A 46 10.25 -16.47 17.05
CA LEU A 46 10.75 -16.65 15.68
C LEU A 46 9.62 -16.75 14.64
N ALA A 47 8.56 -17.49 14.93
CA ALA A 47 7.41 -17.57 14.04
C ALA A 47 6.71 -16.21 13.89
N SER A 48 6.60 -15.44 14.98
CA SER A 48 6.11 -14.06 14.95
C SER A 48 7.00 -13.15 14.09
N SER A 49 8.33 -13.25 14.21
CA SER A 49 9.28 -12.50 13.37
C SER A 49 9.08 -12.78 11.87
N GLN A 50 8.91 -14.04 11.49
CA GLN A 50 8.62 -14.41 10.10
C GLN A 50 7.28 -13.83 9.62
N THR A 51 6.27 -13.82 10.49
CA THR A 51 4.96 -13.24 10.17
C THR A 51 5.07 -11.74 9.93
N LEU A 52 5.82 -11.01 10.78
CA LEU A 52 6.08 -9.58 10.61
C LEU A 52 6.82 -9.29 9.30
N SER A 53 7.81 -10.11 8.93
CA SER A 53 8.50 -9.98 7.64
C SER A 53 7.55 -10.16 6.45
N ASN A 54 6.61 -11.09 6.53
CA ASN A 54 5.63 -11.29 5.47
C ASN A 54 4.65 -10.10 5.37
N GLU A 55 4.17 -9.59 6.50
CA GLU A 55 3.30 -8.41 6.53
C GLU A 55 4.02 -7.15 6.04
N GLN A 56 5.32 -7.00 6.29
CA GLN A 56 6.12 -5.91 5.70
C GLN A 56 6.12 -5.97 4.17
N SER A 57 6.25 -7.16 3.58
CA SER A 57 6.19 -7.34 2.12
C SER A 57 4.81 -6.98 1.56
N ARG A 58 3.73 -7.40 2.25
CA ARG A 58 2.35 -7.10 1.84
C ARG A 58 2.04 -5.60 1.89
N LEU A 59 2.57 -4.88 2.89
CA LEU A 59 2.43 -3.43 2.96
C LEU A 59 3.11 -2.70 1.79
N ARG A 60 4.27 -3.18 1.33
CA ARG A 60 4.95 -2.58 0.16
C ARG A 60 4.11 -2.75 -1.11
N GLU A 61 3.58 -3.95 -1.33
CA GLU A 61 2.67 -4.21 -2.47
C GLU A 61 1.42 -3.32 -2.40
N THR A 62 0.81 -3.22 -1.21
CA THR A 62 -0.35 -2.37 -0.96
C THR A 62 -0.05 -0.89 -1.26
N SER A 63 1.11 -0.40 -0.84
CA SER A 63 1.53 0.99 -1.08
C SER A 63 1.70 1.28 -2.58
N SER A 64 2.27 0.32 -3.33
CA SER A 64 2.39 0.42 -4.79
C SER A 64 1.02 0.47 -5.49
N LEU A 65 0.04 -0.32 -5.03
CA LEU A 65 -1.32 -0.28 -5.58
C LEU A 65 -2.00 1.09 -5.35
N PHE A 66 -1.75 1.73 -4.21
CA PHE A 66 -2.27 3.08 -3.95
C PHE A 66 -1.61 4.15 -4.80
N GLN A 67 -0.29 4.09 -5.02
CA GLN A 67 0.39 4.97 -5.96
C GLN A 67 -0.18 4.86 -7.38
N GLN A 68 -0.38 3.63 -7.87
CA GLN A 68 -1.02 3.40 -9.18
C GLN A 68 -2.44 3.98 -9.22
N SER A 69 -3.19 3.84 -8.13
CA SER A 69 -4.54 4.40 -8.02
C SER A 69 -4.54 5.93 -8.10
N THR A 70 -3.56 6.60 -7.47
CA THR A 70 -3.36 8.05 -7.59
C THR A 70 -3.11 8.47 -9.04
N MET A 71 -2.23 7.76 -9.76
CA MET A 71 -1.95 8.05 -11.18
C MET A 71 -3.21 7.93 -12.05
N VAL A 72 -4.03 6.89 -11.81
CA VAL A 72 -5.30 6.70 -12.53
C VAL A 72 -6.28 7.85 -12.23
N LEU A 73 -6.37 8.31 -10.98
CA LEU A 73 -7.22 9.46 -10.64
C LEU A 73 -6.78 10.75 -11.32
N ASP A 74 -5.48 11.01 -11.38
CA ASP A 74 -4.95 12.16 -12.11
C ASP A 74 -5.24 12.07 -13.60
N GLN A 75 -5.13 10.89 -14.20
CA GLN A 75 -5.51 10.67 -15.59
C GLN A 75 -7.00 10.93 -15.82
N ILE A 76 -7.88 10.50 -14.91
CA ILE A 76 -9.31 10.79 -14.96
C ILE A 76 -9.56 12.31 -14.88
N LYS A 77 -8.89 13.00 -13.95
CA LYS A 77 -9.00 14.46 -13.79
C LYS A 77 -8.60 15.21 -15.07
N VAL A 78 -7.49 14.82 -15.70
CA VAL A 78 -7.07 15.37 -17.00
C VAL A 78 -8.11 15.07 -18.08
N GLY A 79 -8.66 13.85 -18.09
CA GLY A 79 -9.74 13.45 -19.00
C GLY A 79 -10.99 14.34 -18.86
N ILE A 80 -11.41 14.65 -17.63
CA ILE A 80 -12.56 15.54 -17.37
C ILE A 80 -12.28 16.94 -17.92
N GLN A 81 -11.09 17.50 -17.67
CA GLN A 81 -10.71 18.81 -18.20
C GLN A 81 -10.68 18.84 -19.73
N ALA A 82 -10.24 17.76 -20.37
CA ALA A 82 -10.27 17.64 -21.81
C ALA A 82 -11.71 17.60 -22.35
N LEU A 83 -12.61 16.87 -21.68
CA LEU A 83 -14.02 16.82 -22.04
C LEU A 83 -14.72 18.17 -21.87
N ASP A 84 -14.42 18.92 -20.81
CA ASP A 84 -14.95 20.28 -20.63
C ASP A 84 -14.57 21.20 -21.82
N LYS A 85 -13.30 21.16 -22.26
CA LYS A 85 -12.86 21.89 -23.45
C LYS A 85 -13.55 21.44 -24.74
N ILE A 86 -13.88 20.16 -24.87
CA ILE A 86 -14.64 19.65 -26.04
C ILE A 86 -16.07 20.16 -25.97
N MET A 87 -16.70 20.11 -24.81
CA MET A 87 -18.07 20.58 -24.58
C MET A 87 -18.22 22.07 -24.90
N GLN A 88 -17.31 22.93 -24.44
CA GLN A 88 -17.32 24.36 -24.75
C GLN A 88 -17.25 24.65 -26.27
N ARG A 89 -16.41 23.90 -27.00
CA ARG A 89 -16.31 24.00 -28.47
C ARG A 89 -17.58 23.52 -29.17
N SER A 90 -18.19 22.45 -28.67
CA SER A 90 -19.43 21.90 -29.22
C SER A 90 -20.62 22.83 -28.98
N ILE A 91 -20.74 23.42 -27.78
CA ILE A 91 -21.76 24.45 -27.47
C ILE A 91 -21.60 25.64 -28.43
N SER A 92 -20.37 26.11 -28.64
CA SER A 92 -20.11 27.21 -29.58
C SER A 92 -20.55 26.87 -31.01
N SER A 93 -20.34 25.62 -31.45
CA SER A 93 -20.79 25.15 -32.76
C SER A 93 -22.32 25.09 -32.87
N VAL A 94 -23.02 24.68 -31.81
CA VAL A 94 -24.49 24.67 -31.77
C VAL A 94 -25.05 26.09 -31.83
N VAL A 95 -24.45 27.04 -31.11
CA VAL A 95 -24.83 28.46 -31.17
C VAL A 95 -24.65 29.02 -32.58
N ALA A 96 -23.53 28.69 -33.25
CA ALA A 96 -23.31 29.10 -34.63
C ALA A 96 -24.32 28.47 -35.62
N LEU A 97 -24.75 27.22 -35.35
CA LEU A 97 -25.79 26.55 -36.14
C LEU A 97 -27.16 27.23 -35.96
N GLU A 98 -27.51 27.63 -34.73
CA GLU A 98 -28.74 28.37 -34.44
C GLU A 98 -28.77 29.75 -35.15
N ASP A 99 -27.66 30.48 -35.20
CA ASP A 99 -27.56 31.73 -35.97
C ASP A 99 -27.75 31.47 -37.47
N ALA A 100 -27.11 30.42 -38.00
CA ALA A 100 -27.24 30.05 -39.40
C ALA A 100 -28.69 29.66 -39.77
N THR A 101 -29.36 28.87 -38.94
CA THR A 101 -30.78 28.49 -39.18
C THR A 101 -31.71 29.68 -39.07
N GLN A 102 -31.46 30.62 -38.15
CA GLN A 102 -32.23 31.86 -38.06
C GLN A 102 -32.10 32.70 -39.34
N ARG A 103 -30.89 32.82 -39.90
CA ARG A 103 -30.67 33.51 -41.18
C ARG A 103 -31.36 32.80 -42.34
N ILE A 104 -31.34 31.47 -42.38
CA ILE A 104 -32.06 30.70 -43.40
C ILE A 104 -33.57 30.95 -43.30
N ASN A 105 -34.14 30.97 -42.09
CA ASN A 105 -35.56 31.29 -41.89
C ASN A 105 -35.93 32.68 -42.42
N GLN A 106 -35.07 33.69 -42.23
CA GLN A 106 -35.29 35.03 -42.79
C GLN A 106 -35.28 35.00 -44.33
N PHE A 107 -34.37 34.24 -44.94
CA PHE A 107 -34.33 34.08 -46.39
C PHE A 107 -35.55 33.34 -46.93
N THR A 108 -36.00 32.28 -46.27
CA THR A 108 -37.20 31.53 -46.69
C THR A 108 -38.46 32.37 -46.56
N ASP A 109 -38.60 33.18 -45.50
CA ASP A 109 -39.72 34.12 -45.37
C ASP A 109 -39.72 35.15 -46.51
N MET A 110 -38.55 35.69 -46.86
CA MET A 110 -38.40 36.63 -47.99
C MET A 110 -38.72 35.97 -49.35
N ILE A 111 -38.25 34.74 -49.60
CA ILE A 111 -38.55 34.02 -50.85
C ILE A 111 -40.05 33.71 -50.94
N THR A 112 -40.69 33.37 -49.83
CA THR A 112 -42.13 33.15 -49.77
C THR A 112 -42.90 34.43 -50.11
N GLU A 113 -42.46 35.58 -49.57
CA GLU A 113 -43.02 36.88 -49.91
C GLU A 113 -42.88 37.20 -51.41
N ILE A 114 -41.68 37.03 -51.96
CA ILE A 114 -41.41 37.24 -53.40
C ILE A 114 -42.27 36.30 -54.27
N SER A 115 -42.41 35.03 -53.87
CA SER A 115 -43.23 34.05 -54.58
C SER A 115 -44.70 34.44 -54.57
N ASN A 116 -45.21 34.91 -53.43
CA ASN A 116 -46.59 35.40 -53.31
C ASN A 116 -46.83 36.66 -54.14
N GLN A 117 -45.89 37.61 -54.15
CA GLN A 117 -45.97 38.80 -54.99
C GLN A 117 -45.92 38.44 -56.49
N THR A 118 -45.04 37.52 -56.87
CA THR A 118 -44.93 37.03 -58.26
C THR A 118 -46.20 36.32 -58.70
N ASN A 119 -46.80 35.50 -57.82
CA ASN A 119 -48.07 34.84 -58.04
C ASN A 119 -49.22 35.85 -58.27
N LEU A 120 -49.26 36.93 -57.48
CA LEU A 120 -50.23 38.02 -57.65
C LEU A 120 -50.01 38.82 -58.95
N LEU A 121 -48.75 39.11 -59.29
CA LEU A 121 -48.39 39.77 -60.55
C LEU A 121 -48.80 38.94 -61.76
N ALA A 122 -48.51 37.63 -61.72
CA ALA A 122 -48.89 36.68 -62.75
C ALA A 122 -50.42 36.57 -62.90
N LEU A 123 -51.15 36.57 -61.78
CA LEU A 123 -52.62 36.61 -61.79
C LEU A 123 -53.16 37.87 -62.48
N ASN A 124 -52.63 39.05 -62.15
CA ASN A 124 -53.03 40.30 -62.79
C ASN A 124 -52.71 40.28 -64.29
N ALA A 125 -51.56 39.74 -64.68
CA ALA A 125 -51.19 39.58 -66.10
C ALA A 125 -52.11 38.60 -66.84
N ALA A 126 -52.50 37.49 -66.21
CA ALA A 126 -53.45 36.54 -66.78
C ALA A 126 -54.85 37.17 -67.00
N ILE A 127 -55.31 38.00 -66.05
CA ILE A 127 -56.57 38.75 -66.16
C ILE A 127 -56.51 39.72 -67.35
N GLU A 128 -55.42 40.49 -67.49
CA GLU A 128 -55.29 41.47 -68.57
C GLU A 128 -55.11 40.79 -69.94
N ALA A 129 -54.40 39.66 -69.98
CA ALA A 129 -54.29 38.83 -71.18
C ALA A 129 -55.65 38.26 -71.63
N ALA A 130 -56.50 37.84 -70.68
CA ALA A 130 -57.88 37.42 -70.97
C ALA A 130 -58.72 38.60 -71.51
N ARG A 131 -58.49 39.82 -71.00
CA ARG A 131 -59.17 41.05 -71.41
C ARG A 131 -58.82 41.48 -72.85
N ALA A 132 -57.59 41.19 -73.30
CA ALA A 132 -57.12 41.46 -74.66
C ALA A 132 -57.65 40.46 -75.72
N GLY A 133 -58.40 39.43 -75.32
CA GLY A 133 -59.02 38.47 -76.23
C GLY A 133 -58.00 37.62 -77.02
N GLU A 134 -58.22 37.44 -78.33
CA GLU A 134 -57.33 36.61 -79.19
C GLU A 134 -55.88 37.13 -79.23
N GLN A 135 -55.65 38.45 -79.09
CA GLN A 135 -54.30 39.03 -79.10
C GLN A 135 -53.52 38.74 -77.81
N GLY A 136 -54.20 38.40 -76.71
CA GLY A 136 -53.60 38.12 -75.41
C GLY A 136 -53.30 36.64 -75.14
N ARG A 137 -53.69 35.72 -76.03
CA ARG A 137 -53.57 34.27 -75.81
C ARG A 137 -52.16 33.79 -75.46
N GLY A 138 -51.14 34.30 -76.16
CA GLY A 138 -49.74 33.95 -75.87
C GLY A 138 -49.28 34.45 -74.50
N PHE A 139 -49.72 35.65 -74.09
CA PHE A 139 -49.42 36.21 -72.77
C PHE A 139 -50.14 35.48 -71.64
N ALA A 140 -51.36 34.98 -71.87
CA ALA A 140 -52.11 34.20 -70.88
C ALA A 140 -51.38 32.90 -70.51
N VAL A 141 -50.84 32.17 -71.51
CA VAL A 141 -50.07 30.93 -71.26
C VAL A 141 -48.80 31.22 -70.45
N VAL A 142 -48.07 32.30 -70.77
CA VAL A 142 -46.89 32.69 -70.01
C VAL A 142 -47.25 33.09 -68.58
N ALA A 143 -48.35 33.83 -68.39
CA ALA A 143 -48.81 34.23 -67.07
C ALA A 143 -49.19 33.02 -66.20
N ASP A 144 -49.87 32.02 -66.74
CA ASP A 144 -50.20 30.78 -66.02
C ASP A 144 -48.97 29.95 -65.66
N GLU A 145 -47.96 29.89 -66.54
CA GLU A 145 -46.68 29.20 -66.24
C GLU A 145 -45.91 29.92 -65.12
N VAL A 146 -45.83 31.25 -65.15
CA VAL A 146 -45.21 32.06 -64.08
C VAL A 146 -45.96 31.87 -62.76
N ARG A 147 -47.29 31.81 -62.79
CA ARG A 147 -48.13 31.54 -61.61
C ARG A 147 -47.83 30.17 -61.01
N THR A 148 -47.73 29.15 -61.86
CA THR A 148 -47.40 27.78 -61.46
C THR A 148 -46.00 27.70 -60.86
N LEU A 149 -45.02 28.38 -61.46
CA LEU A 149 -43.65 28.44 -60.94
C LEU A 149 -43.58 29.15 -59.59
N ALA A 150 -44.33 30.24 -59.42
CA ALA A 150 -44.43 30.96 -58.15
C ALA A 150 -45.05 30.09 -57.05
N SER A 151 -46.11 29.34 -57.34
CA SER A 151 -46.69 28.37 -56.41
C SER A 151 -45.68 27.29 -56.00
N LYS A 152 -45.02 26.65 -56.97
CA LYS A 152 -43.99 25.62 -56.70
C LYS A 152 -42.83 26.16 -55.87
N THR A 153 -42.45 27.43 -56.08
CA THR A 153 -41.39 28.09 -55.31
C THR A 153 -41.84 28.30 -53.86
N ALA A 154 -43.09 28.72 -53.62
CA ALA A 154 -43.65 28.84 -52.28
C ALA A 154 -43.71 27.48 -51.56
N ASP A 155 -44.16 26.43 -52.25
CA ASP A 155 -44.24 25.07 -51.71
C ASP A 155 -42.84 24.55 -51.31
N ALA A 156 -41.84 24.68 -52.19
CA ALA A 156 -40.47 24.29 -51.88
C ALA A 156 -39.88 25.09 -50.70
N THR A 157 -40.25 26.37 -50.58
CA THR A 157 -39.79 27.23 -49.48
C THR A 157 -40.41 26.81 -48.14
N ASN A 158 -41.67 26.37 -48.15
CA ASN A 158 -42.33 25.80 -46.97
C ASN A 158 -41.67 24.49 -46.52
N GLU A 159 -41.29 23.60 -47.45
CA GLU A 159 -40.54 22.39 -47.13
C GLU A 159 -39.19 22.71 -46.47
N ILE A 160 -38.45 23.70 -46.99
CA ILE A 160 -37.19 24.15 -46.37
C ILE A 160 -37.44 24.63 -44.94
N LYS A 161 -38.53 25.39 -44.71
CA LYS A 161 -38.88 25.89 -43.37
C LYS A 161 -39.16 24.76 -42.38
N GLU A 162 -39.79 23.67 -42.82
CA GLU A 162 -39.99 22.48 -42.01
C GLU A 162 -38.65 21.84 -41.62
N PHE A 163 -37.71 21.70 -42.56
CA PHE A 163 -36.37 21.18 -42.26
C PHE A 163 -35.60 22.07 -41.29
N VAL A 164 -35.66 23.39 -41.46
CA VAL A 164 -34.99 24.35 -40.55
C VAL A 164 -35.58 24.28 -39.14
N THR A 165 -36.90 24.09 -39.03
CA THR A 165 -37.56 23.88 -37.72
C THR A 165 -37.02 22.64 -37.03
N LYS A 166 -36.93 21.51 -37.73
CA LYS A 166 -36.33 20.26 -37.20
C LYS A 166 -34.87 20.44 -36.78
N ILE A 167 -34.07 21.18 -37.56
CA ILE A 167 -32.67 21.47 -37.18
C ILE A 167 -32.62 22.28 -35.89
N THR A 168 -33.52 23.25 -35.73
CA THR A 168 -33.59 24.10 -34.53
C THR A 168 -34.01 23.28 -33.30
N GLU A 169 -35.00 22.41 -33.43
CA GLU A 169 -35.42 21.47 -32.37
C GLU A 169 -34.27 20.55 -31.96
N ASN A 170 -33.58 19.94 -32.93
CA ASN A 170 -32.42 19.08 -32.66
C ASN A 170 -31.26 19.85 -31.99
N SER A 171 -31.04 21.11 -32.38
CA SER A 171 -30.02 21.97 -31.77
C SER A 171 -30.36 22.28 -30.31
N ALA A 172 -31.63 22.58 -30.02
CA ALA A 172 -32.11 22.80 -28.67
C ALA A 172 -31.97 21.53 -27.80
N GLN A 173 -32.33 20.36 -28.33
CA GLN A 173 -32.13 19.09 -27.62
C GLN A 173 -30.64 18.81 -27.36
N THR A 174 -29.77 19.08 -28.34
CA THR A 174 -28.33 18.91 -28.21
C THR A 174 -27.76 19.79 -27.09
N ARG A 175 -28.27 21.02 -26.92
CA ARG A 175 -27.89 21.90 -25.81
C ARG A 175 -28.30 21.31 -24.45
N THR A 176 -29.53 20.81 -24.30
CA THR A 176 -29.96 20.15 -23.07
C THR A 176 -29.05 18.97 -22.71
N ASN A 177 -28.65 18.16 -23.70
CA ASN A 177 -27.72 17.06 -23.48
C ASN A 177 -26.34 17.57 -22.98
N PHE A 178 -25.86 18.73 -23.46
CA PHE A 178 -24.63 19.32 -22.95
C PHE A 178 -24.74 19.78 -21.50
N ASP A 179 -25.88 20.34 -21.09
CA ASP A 179 -26.11 20.72 -19.69
C ASP A 179 -26.07 19.49 -18.75
N GLU A 180 -26.69 18.38 -19.16
CA GLU A 180 -26.65 17.11 -18.43
C GLU A 180 -25.24 16.52 -18.34
N ILE A 181 -24.48 16.60 -19.44
CA ILE A 181 -23.08 16.17 -19.50
C ILE A 181 -22.22 17.04 -18.57
N SER A 182 -22.44 18.35 -18.53
CA SER A 182 -21.74 19.27 -17.62
C SER A 182 -21.98 18.91 -16.15
N GLY A 183 -23.25 18.68 -15.77
CA GLY A 183 -23.58 18.23 -14.41
C GLY A 183 -22.94 16.88 -14.05
N SER A 184 -22.87 15.96 -15.01
CA SER A 184 -22.18 14.67 -14.83
C SER A 184 -20.67 14.83 -14.62
N MET A 185 -20.02 15.77 -15.31
CA MET A 185 -18.61 16.08 -15.12
C MET A 185 -18.33 16.68 -13.73
N GLU A 186 -19.19 17.56 -13.23
CA GLU A 186 -19.07 18.11 -11.87
C GLU A 186 -19.16 17.00 -10.81
N MET A 187 -20.12 16.09 -10.95
CA MET A 187 -20.23 14.93 -10.06
C MET A 187 -19.00 14.02 -10.12
N MET A 188 -18.45 13.79 -11.33
CA MET A 188 -17.23 13.01 -11.50
C MET A 188 -16.03 13.69 -10.85
N ASN A 189 -15.85 15.01 -11.00
CA ASN A 189 -14.79 15.77 -10.33
C ASN A 189 -14.88 15.66 -8.80
N SER A 190 -16.09 15.80 -8.25
CA SER A 190 -16.32 15.63 -6.81
C SER A 190 -15.98 14.20 -6.34
N SER A 191 -16.36 13.20 -7.13
CA SER A 191 -16.04 11.79 -6.84
C SER A 191 -14.53 11.54 -6.87
N VAL A 192 -13.82 12.04 -7.88
CA VAL A 192 -12.35 11.95 -7.97
C VAL A 192 -11.70 12.60 -6.75
N SER A 193 -12.14 13.80 -6.35
CA SER A 193 -11.62 14.48 -5.15
C SER A 193 -11.85 13.66 -3.87
N THR A 194 -13.01 13.01 -3.75
CA THR A 194 -13.34 12.18 -2.59
C THR A 194 -12.46 10.93 -2.54
N VAL A 195 -12.30 10.24 -3.67
CA VAL A 195 -11.44 9.04 -3.75
C VAL A 195 -9.99 9.40 -3.50
N SER A 196 -9.51 10.53 -4.01
CA SER A 196 -8.15 11.02 -3.75
C SER A 196 -7.90 11.21 -2.26
N GLY A 197 -8.83 11.84 -1.53
CA GLY A 197 -8.69 12.01 -0.07
C GLY A 197 -8.67 10.68 0.68
N VAL A 198 -9.49 9.70 0.26
CA VAL A 198 -9.45 8.35 0.84
C VAL A 198 -8.11 7.67 0.58
N ILE A 199 -7.54 7.80 -0.62
CA ILE A 199 -6.22 7.24 -0.93
C ILE A 199 -5.15 7.88 -0.03
N ASP A 200 -5.17 9.20 0.15
CA ASP A 200 -4.22 9.90 1.02
C ASP A 200 -4.28 9.38 2.46
N GLU A 201 -5.49 9.19 3.01
CA GLU A 201 -5.68 8.60 4.35
C GLU A 201 -5.15 7.17 4.44
N VAL A 202 -5.36 6.35 3.40
CA VAL A 202 -4.89 4.96 3.41
C VAL A 202 -3.38 4.88 3.25
N VAL A 203 -2.76 5.77 2.46
CA VAL A 203 -1.29 5.88 2.36
C VAL A 203 -0.71 6.28 3.72
N GLU A 204 -1.31 7.25 4.42
CA GLU A 204 -0.88 7.62 5.77
C GLU A 204 -0.98 6.44 6.74
N LEU A 205 -2.06 5.67 6.68
CA LEU A 205 -2.25 4.47 7.49
C LEU A 205 -1.21 3.39 7.17
N ALA A 206 -0.94 3.14 5.89
CA ALA A 206 0.06 2.18 5.44
C ALA A 206 1.46 2.55 5.97
N ASN A 207 1.83 3.84 5.92
CA ASN A 207 3.09 4.34 6.46
C ASN A 207 3.19 4.13 7.99
N LYS A 208 2.10 4.39 8.72
CA LYS A 208 2.04 4.10 10.17
C LYS A 208 2.19 2.61 10.45
N MET A 209 1.52 1.75 9.68
CA MET A 209 1.65 0.29 9.81
C MET A 209 3.08 -0.17 9.51
N ALA A 210 3.71 0.36 8.47
CA ALA A 210 5.09 0.03 8.11
C ALA A 210 6.06 0.38 9.26
N SER A 211 5.85 1.53 9.92
CA SER A 211 6.60 1.91 11.12
C SER A 211 6.39 0.94 12.29
N VAL A 212 5.15 0.53 12.56
CA VAL A 212 4.82 -0.40 13.66
C VAL A 212 5.40 -1.80 13.39
N ILE A 213 5.34 -2.29 12.15
CA ILE A 213 5.90 -3.60 11.78
C ILE A 213 7.43 -3.56 11.89
N SER A 214 8.06 -2.47 11.44
CA SER A 214 9.51 -2.27 11.54
C SER A 214 9.98 -2.27 13.00
N LEU A 215 9.26 -1.54 13.86
CA LEU A 215 9.44 -1.53 15.31
C LEU A 215 9.29 -2.94 15.91
N SER A 216 8.21 -3.64 15.58
CA SER A 216 7.92 -4.99 16.09
C SER A 216 8.97 -6.01 15.64
N THR A 217 9.47 -5.89 14.41
CA THR A 217 10.51 -6.77 13.86
C THR A 217 11.82 -6.60 14.62
N SER A 218 12.18 -5.34 14.93
CA SER A 218 13.38 -5.00 15.70
C SER A 218 13.31 -5.59 17.11
N ASN A 219 12.17 -5.41 17.79
CA ASN A 219 11.96 -5.95 19.14
C ASN A 219 11.98 -7.48 19.15
N SER A 220 11.25 -8.11 18.22
CA SER A 220 11.20 -9.56 18.10
C SER A 220 12.58 -10.18 17.87
N PHE A 221 13.45 -9.50 17.09
CA PHE A 221 14.83 -9.93 16.90
C PHE A 221 15.63 -9.87 18.21
N ILE A 222 15.59 -8.74 18.93
CA ILE A 222 16.31 -8.59 20.20
C ILE A 222 15.80 -9.60 21.25
N GLU A 223 14.50 -9.76 21.38
CA GLU A 223 13.89 -10.77 22.28
C GLU A 223 14.35 -12.19 21.94
N THR A 224 14.39 -12.54 20.65
CA THR A 224 14.89 -13.84 20.18
C THR A 224 16.33 -14.05 20.60
N VAL A 225 17.19 -13.04 20.41
CA VAL A 225 18.61 -13.12 20.78
C VAL A 225 18.79 -13.27 22.29
N LYS A 226 18.01 -12.55 23.10
CA LYS A 226 18.04 -12.69 24.56
C LYS A 226 17.64 -14.11 24.98
N LEU A 227 16.59 -14.66 24.38
CA LEU A 227 16.16 -16.04 24.64
C LEU A 227 17.22 -17.06 24.19
N ASP A 228 17.88 -16.85 23.04
CA ASP A 228 19.01 -17.68 22.60
C ASP A 228 20.12 -17.72 23.68
N HIS A 229 20.43 -16.59 24.32
CA HIS A 229 21.44 -16.52 25.39
C HIS A 229 20.97 -17.17 26.70
N VAL A 230 19.71 -16.98 27.08
CA VAL A 230 19.15 -17.66 28.26
C VAL A 230 19.17 -19.18 28.07
N LEU A 231 18.77 -19.67 26.89
CA LEU A 231 18.81 -21.09 26.56
C LEU A 231 20.24 -21.63 26.50
N TYR A 232 21.20 -20.85 25.97
CA TYR A 232 22.62 -21.18 26.00
C TYR A 232 23.10 -21.41 27.44
N LYS A 233 22.87 -20.46 28.34
CA LYS A 233 23.23 -20.57 29.77
C LYS A 233 22.59 -21.78 30.42
N MET A 234 21.30 -22.00 30.17
CA MET A 234 20.57 -23.15 30.69
C MET A 234 21.14 -24.48 30.19
N SER A 235 21.63 -24.55 28.94
CA SER A 235 22.30 -25.74 28.41
C SER A 235 23.67 -25.98 29.06
N ILE A 236 24.43 -24.91 29.38
CA ILE A 236 25.66 -25.00 30.18
C ILE A 236 25.35 -25.58 31.58
N TYR A 237 24.36 -25.04 32.29
CA TYR A 237 23.93 -25.58 33.60
C TYR A 237 23.49 -27.04 33.51
N ARG A 238 22.71 -27.42 32.50
CA ARG A 238 22.27 -28.81 32.30
C ARG A 238 23.43 -29.75 32.06
N THR A 239 24.47 -29.29 31.38
CA THR A 239 25.69 -30.07 31.16
C THR A 239 26.46 -30.26 32.46
N ILE A 240 26.63 -29.20 33.26
CA ILE A 240 27.35 -29.25 34.54
C ILE A 240 26.61 -30.13 35.56
N PHE A 241 25.27 -30.05 35.60
CA PHE A 241 24.45 -30.89 36.48
C PHE A 241 24.27 -32.34 35.98
N GLY A 242 24.85 -32.71 34.83
CA GLY A 242 24.79 -34.06 34.28
C GLY A 242 23.45 -34.45 33.68
N VAL A 243 22.61 -33.46 33.34
CA VAL A 243 21.34 -33.65 32.61
C VAL A 243 21.59 -33.81 31.11
N GLU A 244 22.63 -33.16 30.59
CA GLU A 244 23.12 -33.31 29.22
C GLU A 244 24.59 -33.75 29.24
N HIS A 245 24.99 -34.55 28.25
CA HIS A 245 26.38 -34.99 28.07
C HIS A 245 27.00 -34.28 26.87
N LYS A 246 27.34 -32.99 27.07
CA LYS A 246 28.02 -32.15 26.09
C LYS A 246 29.44 -31.83 26.54
N THR A 247 30.32 -31.60 25.58
CA THR A 247 31.66 -31.06 25.76
C THR A 247 31.68 -29.58 25.42
N ALA A 248 32.78 -28.88 25.72
CA ALA A 248 32.90 -27.46 25.39
C ALA A 248 32.89 -27.18 23.87
N GLU A 249 33.21 -28.17 23.05
CA GLU A 249 33.20 -28.08 21.58
C GLU A 249 31.77 -28.10 21.00
N ASP A 250 30.81 -28.68 21.71
CA ASP A 250 29.40 -28.73 21.30
C ASP A 250 28.71 -27.37 21.42
N PHE A 251 29.33 -26.41 22.12
CA PHE A 251 28.82 -25.06 22.28
C PHE A 251 29.40 -24.13 21.21
N ALA A 252 28.52 -23.41 20.51
CA ALA A 252 28.92 -22.43 19.51
C ALA A 252 29.82 -21.34 20.12
N ASN A 253 30.74 -20.80 19.32
CA ASN A 253 31.45 -19.58 19.71
C ASN A 253 30.58 -18.34 19.52
N HIS A 254 30.97 -17.21 20.12
CA HIS A 254 30.20 -15.96 20.08
C HIS A 254 29.99 -15.42 18.65
N LYS A 255 30.84 -15.77 17.67
CA LYS A 255 30.70 -15.33 16.28
C LYS A 255 29.75 -16.20 15.47
N GLU A 256 29.59 -17.46 15.87
CA GLU A 256 28.72 -18.43 15.19
C GLU A 256 27.25 -18.34 15.61
N CYS A 257 26.98 -17.74 16.77
CA CYS A 257 25.63 -17.56 17.28
C CYS A 257 24.85 -16.50 16.47
N ARG A 258 23.53 -16.43 16.66
CA ARG A 258 22.66 -15.48 15.95
C ARG A 258 23.10 -14.02 16.19
N LEU A 259 23.43 -13.68 17.44
CA LEU A 259 23.90 -12.34 17.79
C LEU A 259 25.23 -12.01 17.13
N GLY A 260 26.18 -12.96 17.15
CA GLY A 260 27.48 -12.82 16.50
C GLY A 260 27.35 -12.55 15.01
N LYS A 261 26.59 -13.38 14.30
CA LYS A 261 26.33 -13.20 12.87
C LYS A 261 25.72 -11.83 12.57
N TRP A 262 24.73 -11.42 13.36
CA TRP A 262 24.13 -10.09 13.22
C TRP A 262 25.12 -8.96 13.51
N TYR A 263 25.96 -9.12 14.53
CA TYR A 263 26.94 -8.13 14.95
C TYR A 263 28.05 -7.96 13.90
N PHE A 264 28.65 -9.05 13.41
CA PHE A 264 29.83 -9.02 12.54
C PHE A 264 29.50 -8.89 11.05
N GLU A 265 28.41 -9.50 10.58
CA GLU A 265 28.14 -9.68 9.14
C GLU A 265 26.74 -9.23 8.71
N GLY A 266 25.82 -9.03 9.66
CA GLY A 266 24.42 -8.71 9.39
C GLY A 266 24.08 -7.23 9.51
N GLU A 267 22.78 -6.95 9.62
CA GLU A 267 22.24 -5.59 9.74
C GLU A 267 22.79 -4.79 10.93
N GLY A 268 23.31 -5.48 11.96
CA GLY A 268 23.95 -4.85 13.11
C GLY A 268 25.14 -3.97 12.72
N GLN A 269 25.86 -4.29 11.64
CA GLN A 269 26.99 -3.50 11.15
C GLN A 269 26.63 -2.04 10.83
N ARG A 270 25.37 -1.74 10.57
CA ARG A 270 24.92 -0.37 10.35
C ARG A 270 24.90 0.46 11.64
N LEU A 271 24.84 -0.20 12.80
CA LEU A 271 24.96 0.40 14.12
C LEU A 271 26.43 0.48 14.61
N SER A 272 27.40 0.07 13.77
CA SER A 272 28.84 0.06 14.13
C SER A 272 29.40 1.42 14.56
N HIS A 273 28.72 2.52 14.23
CA HIS A 273 29.09 3.86 14.66
C HIS A 273 28.74 4.16 16.12
N LEU A 274 27.81 3.40 16.72
CA LEU A 274 27.35 3.61 18.10
C LEU A 274 28.30 2.96 19.10
N GLU A 275 28.69 3.70 20.14
CA GLU A 275 29.53 3.18 21.21
C GLU A 275 28.84 2.06 21.99
N THR A 276 27.53 2.17 22.23
CA THR A 276 26.71 1.11 22.84
C THR A 276 26.81 -0.20 22.06
N PHE A 277 26.77 -0.13 20.72
CA PHE A 277 26.90 -1.31 19.87
C PHE A 277 28.30 -1.90 19.97
N LYS A 278 29.35 -1.09 19.86
CA LYS A 278 30.74 -1.55 19.99
C LYS A 278 31.01 -2.22 21.35
N SER A 279 30.38 -1.73 22.41
CA SER A 279 30.53 -2.27 23.77
C SER A 279 29.98 -3.69 23.95
N LEU A 280 29.17 -4.19 23.01
CA LEU A 280 28.52 -5.50 23.08
C LEU A 280 29.48 -6.69 22.91
N ASP A 281 30.50 -6.55 22.06
CA ASP A 281 31.31 -7.68 21.60
C ASP A 281 32.08 -8.36 22.74
N ARG A 282 32.75 -7.55 23.56
CA ARG A 282 33.56 -8.05 24.69
C ARG A 282 32.74 -8.87 25.71
N PRO A 283 31.66 -8.35 26.31
CA PRO A 283 30.85 -9.13 27.25
C PRO A 283 30.18 -10.33 26.57
N HIS A 284 29.79 -10.23 25.30
CA HIS A 284 29.26 -11.36 24.54
C HIS A 284 30.30 -12.48 24.36
N MET A 285 31.54 -12.15 24.00
CA MET A 285 32.65 -13.10 23.96
C MET A 285 32.88 -13.74 25.34
N GLN A 286 32.85 -12.95 26.41
CA GLN A 286 33.04 -13.43 27.79
C GLN A 286 31.96 -14.45 28.20
N VAL A 287 30.69 -14.26 27.81
CA VAL A 287 29.62 -15.26 28.07
C VAL A 287 29.99 -16.61 27.46
N HIS A 288 30.41 -16.62 26.20
CA HIS A 288 30.73 -17.87 25.49
C HIS A 288 31.99 -18.53 26.03
N GLU A 289 33.07 -17.77 26.27
CA GLU A 289 34.32 -18.30 26.82
C GLU A 289 34.14 -18.84 28.24
N ALA A 290 33.49 -18.07 29.12
CA ALA A 290 33.23 -18.49 30.50
C ALA A 290 32.34 -19.74 30.57
N GLY A 291 31.29 -19.82 29.74
CA GLY A 291 30.47 -21.02 29.64
C GLY A 291 31.27 -22.27 29.21
N LYS A 292 32.12 -22.14 28.18
CA LYS A 292 33.00 -23.25 27.75
C LYS A 292 33.99 -23.66 28.84
N ASN A 293 34.61 -22.68 29.50
CA ASN A 293 35.54 -22.92 30.60
C ASN A 293 34.86 -23.65 31.77
N ALA A 294 33.60 -23.30 32.08
CA ALA A 294 32.84 -23.99 33.12
C ALA A 294 32.62 -25.48 32.78
N VAL A 295 32.27 -25.79 31.53
CA VAL A 295 32.13 -27.18 31.07
C VAL A 295 33.47 -27.93 31.13
N MET A 296 34.57 -27.29 30.69
CA MET A 296 35.90 -27.89 30.73
C MET A 296 36.36 -28.20 32.17
N ALA A 297 36.19 -27.24 33.09
CA ALA A 297 36.53 -27.41 34.50
C ALA A 297 35.71 -28.53 35.14
N ASN A 298 34.41 -28.59 34.85
CA ASN A 298 33.53 -29.65 35.33
C ASN A 298 33.98 -31.05 34.84
N VAL A 299 34.33 -31.18 33.55
CA VAL A 299 34.85 -32.44 32.98
C VAL A 299 36.20 -32.83 33.62
N ALA A 300 37.03 -31.85 33.96
CA ALA A 300 38.31 -32.07 34.65
C ALA A 300 38.16 -32.39 36.15
N GLY A 301 36.95 -32.32 36.71
CA GLY A 301 36.68 -32.50 38.14
C GLY A 301 37.03 -31.27 39.01
N ASP A 302 37.33 -30.13 38.39
CA ASP A 302 37.56 -28.85 39.06
C ASP A 302 36.24 -28.14 39.32
N HIS A 303 35.60 -28.48 40.44
CA HIS A 303 34.31 -27.92 40.83
C HIS A 303 34.39 -26.43 41.17
N ASP A 304 35.46 -25.98 41.83
CA ASP A 304 35.63 -24.57 42.21
C ASP A 304 35.85 -23.70 40.96
N GLY A 305 36.69 -24.15 40.03
CA GLY A 305 36.89 -23.49 38.75
C GLY A 305 35.62 -23.46 37.89
N SER A 306 34.82 -24.54 37.92
CA SER A 306 33.52 -24.58 37.22
C SER A 306 32.53 -23.56 37.78
N ILE A 307 32.46 -23.40 39.10
CA ILE A 307 31.56 -22.44 39.75
C ILE A 307 32.01 -20.99 39.48
N ALA A 308 33.33 -20.72 39.55
CA ALA A 308 33.87 -19.41 39.22
C ALA A 308 33.54 -19.01 37.77
N ALA A 309 33.78 -19.90 36.82
CA ALA A 309 33.46 -19.65 35.41
C ALA A 309 31.95 -19.48 35.14
N LEU A 310 31.08 -20.18 35.89
CA LEU A 310 29.63 -19.94 35.85
C LEU A 310 29.27 -18.53 36.33
N SER A 311 29.89 -18.06 37.41
CA SER A 311 29.68 -16.69 37.92
C SER A 311 30.10 -15.64 36.88
N ASP A 312 31.26 -15.82 36.25
CA ASP A 312 31.74 -14.92 35.19
C ASP A 312 30.79 -14.89 33.98
N MET A 313 30.22 -16.04 33.61
CA MET A 313 29.23 -16.16 32.54
C MET A 313 27.93 -15.40 32.88
N GLU A 314 27.45 -15.52 34.12
CA GLU A 314 26.25 -14.81 34.59
C GLU A 314 26.44 -13.29 34.58
N GLU A 315 27.57 -12.81 35.10
CA GLU A 315 27.89 -11.38 35.14
C GLU A 315 27.99 -10.81 33.73
N ALA A 316 28.76 -11.45 32.84
CA ALA A 316 28.89 -11.05 31.45
C ALA A 316 27.54 -11.09 30.71
N SER A 317 26.69 -12.09 31.00
CA SER A 317 25.38 -12.20 30.40
C SER A 317 24.45 -11.07 30.80
N ASN A 318 24.47 -10.63 32.07
CA ASN A 318 23.65 -9.51 32.51
C ASN A 318 24.06 -8.23 31.77
N ILE A 319 25.36 -8.01 31.59
CA ILE A 319 25.89 -6.88 30.80
C ILE A 319 25.40 -6.96 29.34
N VAL A 320 25.44 -8.14 28.71
CA VAL A 320 24.91 -8.33 27.34
C VAL A 320 23.43 -7.97 27.26
N LEU A 321 22.61 -8.47 28.18
CA LEU A 321 21.16 -8.22 28.18
C LEU A 321 20.85 -6.72 28.36
N ASP A 322 21.56 -6.03 29.24
CA ASP A 322 21.44 -4.59 29.47
C ASP A 322 21.83 -3.77 28.25
N ILE A 323 22.94 -4.13 27.58
CA ILE A 323 23.36 -3.47 26.33
C ILE A 323 22.32 -3.70 25.23
N LEU A 324 21.78 -4.91 25.11
CA LEU A 324 20.74 -5.21 24.14
C LEU A 324 19.46 -4.39 24.40
N ASP A 325 19.07 -4.17 25.66
CA ASP A 325 17.96 -3.27 26.00
C ASP A 325 18.25 -1.82 25.61
N GLN A 326 19.46 -1.36 25.86
CA GLN A 326 19.87 0.00 25.51
C GLN A 326 19.93 0.22 24.00
N LEU A 327 20.17 -0.82 23.20
CA LEU A 327 20.25 -0.73 21.72
C LEU A 327 18.89 -0.75 21.02
N ILE A 328 17.81 -1.10 21.73
CA ILE A 328 16.47 -1.22 21.15
C ILE A 328 16.05 0.09 20.43
N PRO A 329 16.11 1.28 21.06
CA PRO A 329 15.66 2.52 20.42
C PRO A 329 16.43 2.87 19.15
N GLU A 330 17.74 2.69 19.14
CA GLU A 330 18.61 3.01 18.00
C GLU A 330 18.40 2.02 16.86
N PHE A 331 18.21 0.74 17.18
CA PHE A 331 17.88 -0.26 16.18
C PHE A 331 16.51 -0.01 15.54
N GLN A 332 15.51 0.39 16.34
CA GLN A 332 14.19 0.80 15.86
C GLN A 332 14.26 2.01 14.93
N SER A 333 15.06 3.02 15.29
CA SER A 333 15.27 4.22 14.47
C SER A 333 15.87 3.85 13.11
N LEU A 334 16.90 3.00 13.11
CA LEU A 334 17.55 2.51 11.90
C LEU A 334 16.59 1.78 10.95
N MET A 335 15.74 0.93 11.52
CA MET A 335 14.76 0.16 10.75
C MET A 335 13.62 1.03 10.21
N THR A 336 13.32 2.15 10.88
CA THR A 336 12.31 3.13 10.43
C THR A 336 12.83 4.03 9.30
N GLU A 337 14.08 4.50 9.39
CA GLU A 337 14.71 5.27 8.30
C GLU A 337 14.85 4.45 7.01
N ASN A 338 15.07 3.14 7.12
CA ASN A 338 15.20 2.26 5.97
C ASN A 338 13.91 2.19 5.15
N ASN A 339 12.74 2.13 5.81
CA ASN A 339 11.46 2.15 5.11
C ASN A 339 11.24 3.49 4.38
N ARG A 340 11.57 4.62 5.01
CA ARG A 340 11.43 5.94 4.37
C ARG A 340 12.33 6.14 3.15
N LYS A 341 13.56 5.62 3.17
CA LYS A 341 14.48 5.73 2.03
C LYS A 341 14.07 4.83 0.86
N VAL A 342 13.57 3.63 1.14
CA VAL A 342 13.03 2.74 0.11
C VAL A 342 11.79 3.36 -0.54
N GLU A 343 10.86 3.91 0.26
CA GLU A 343 9.69 4.64 -0.23
C GLU A 343 10.07 5.85 -1.11
N ALA A 344 11.11 6.61 -0.74
CA ALA A 344 11.57 7.75 -1.52
C ALA A 344 12.17 7.35 -2.89
N ILE A 345 12.85 6.22 -2.95
CA ILE A 345 13.42 5.70 -4.20
C ILE A 345 12.31 5.14 -5.10
N ASP A 346 11.35 4.39 -4.54
CA ASP A 346 10.21 3.86 -5.29
C ASP A 346 9.32 4.99 -5.85
N ASN A 347 9.12 6.07 -5.07
CA ASN A 347 8.43 7.28 -5.53
C ASN A 347 9.19 7.99 -6.67
N ALA A 348 10.52 8.13 -6.58
CA ALA A 348 11.31 8.78 -7.62
C ALA A 348 11.31 8.00 -8.94
N ILE A 349 11.31 6.67 -8.87
CA ILE A 349 11.22 5.80 -10.07
C ILE A 349 9.81 5.85 -10.69
N ALA A 350 8.78 6.02 -9.86
CA ALA A 350 7.41 6.20 -10.34
C ALA A 350 7.24 7.56 -11.06
N ASP A 351 7.82 8.63 -10.54
CA ASP A 351 7.79 9.97 -11.16
C ASP A 351 8.61 10.01 -12.47
N GLU A 352 9.78 9.38 -12.55
CA GLU A 352 10.56 9.32 -13.79
C GLU A 352 9.86 8.55 -14.93
N ASN A 353 8.97 7.62 -14.62
CA ASN A 353 8.18 6.90 -15.61
C ASN A 353 6.94 7.67 -16.10
N ILE A 354 6.52 8.72 -15.40
CA ILE A 354 5.42 9.61 -15.84
C ILE A 354 5.92 10.58 -16.92
N ASP A 355 7.20 10.99 -16.90
CA ASP A 355 7.78 11.90 -17.90
C ASP A 355 8.17 11.22 -19.24
N LEU A 356 8.00 9.90 -19.35
CA LEU A 356 8.36 9.10 -20.53
C LEU A 356 7.17 8.68 -21.40
N PHE A 357 5.93 9.12 -21.10
CA PHE A 357 4.72 8.80 -21.86
C PHE A 357 3.90 10.01 -22.32
#